data_AF-E9IKL5-F1
#
_entry.id   AF-E9IKL5-F1
#
_cell.length_a   1.000
_cell.length_b   1.000
_cell.length_c   1.000
_cell.angle_alpha   90.00
_cell.angle_beta   90.00
_cell.angle_gamma   90.00
#
_symmetry.space_group_name_H-M   'P 1'
#
loop_
_entity.id
_entity.type
_entity.pdbx_description
1 polymer ?
#
loop_
_entity_poly.entity_id
_entity_poly.type
_entity_poly.pdbx_seq_one_letter_code
_entity_poly.pdbx_strand_id
1 'polypeptide(L)'
;GFEWEAIDECREKLNKDVRVVKQRGRIYFNIDWDQFPKVQQMRSIDHIFIVADNGTLSFTKDKESDLQCIRSYNLNIFSNSDDRWKKTLEAWKCATDFKGKLYPTIEEYSAAKEQNLIVKAEMLKLRNKEQEEKDPFDWDVSEMKEEKGKKRGQDPSQSKESDILKYRVTCERSGKHVVESKDVAGVIGEVLQDKFHWLVDLSTYHLEIVCKLID
;
A
#
# COMPACT_ATOMS: atom_id res chain seq x y z
N GLY A 1 -2.48 24.99 0.94
CA GLY A 1 -1.42 24.39 0.13
C GLY A 1 -1.94 24.22 -1.27
N PHE A 2 -1.34 23.30 -2.02
CA PHE A 2 -1.67 23.02 -3.43
C PHE A 2 -3.04 22.34 -3.64
N GLU A 3 -3.86 22.23 -2.60
CA GLU A 3 -5.16 21.54 -2.70
C GLU A 3 -6.15 22.33 -3.56
N TRP A 4 -6.05 23.66 -3.64
CA TRP A 4 -6.94 24.47 -4.48
C TRP A 4 -6.59 24.33 -5.95
N GLU A 5 -5.30 24.35 -6.28
CA GLU A 5 -4.78 24.11 -7.62
C GLU A 5 -5.17 22.71 -8.10
N ALA A 6 -5.12 21.70 -7.23
CA ALA A 6 -5.61 20.35 -7.55
C ALA A 6 -7.13 20.29 -7.78
N ILE A 7 -7.93 21.06 -7.04
CA ILE A 7 -9.38 21.16 -7.25
C ILE A 7 -9.70 21.81 -8.60
N ASP A 8 -9.00 22.89 -8.94
CA ASP A 8 -9.22 23.61 -10.19
C ASP A 8 -8.83 22.73 -11.39
N GLU A 9 -7.66 22.07 -11.35
CA GLU A 9 -7.25 21.12 -12.39
C GLU A 9 -8.24 19.94 -12.53
N CYS A 10 -8.77 19.44 -11.41
CA CYS A 10 -9.77 18.37 -11.39
C CYS A 10 -11.04 18.78 -12.14
N ARG A 11 -11.54 19.99 -11.89
CA ARG A 11 -12.75 20.54 -12.55
C ARG A 11 -12.51 20.84 -14.04
N GLU A 12 -11.30 21.25 -14.41
CA GLU A 12 -10.94 21.48 -15.81
C GLU A 12 -10.87 20.19 -16.63
N LYS A 13 -10.30 19.12 -16.07
CA LYS A 13 -10.07 17.86 -16.81
C LYS A 13 -11.29 16.93 -16.84
N LEU A 14 -12.02 16.84 -15.74
CA LEU A 14 -13.11 15.86 -15.60
C LEU A 14 -14.43 16.45 -16.06
N ASN A 15 -15.02 17.32 -15.22
CA ASN A 15 -16.22 18.11 -15.47
C ASN A 15 -16.32 19.19 -14.37
N LYS A 16 -16.95 20.34 -14.67
CA LYS A 16 -17.14 21.43 -13.70
C LYS A 16 -18.01 21.04 -12.51
N ASP A 17 -18.90 20.06 -12.70
CA ASP A 17 -19.84 19.59 -11.67
C ASP A 17 -19.26 18.50 -10.75
N VAL A 18 -17.98 18.14 -10.91
CA VAL A 18 -17.34 17.15 -10.03
C VAL A 18 -17.35 17.65 -8.59
N ARG A 19 -17.94 16.85 -7.70
CA ARG A 19 -17.94 17.09 -6.26
C ARG A 19 -16.58 16.71 -5.70
N VAL A 20 -15.79 17.73 -5.35
CA VAL A 20 -14.49 17.56 -4.71
C VAL A 20 -14.59 17.94 -3.23
N VAL A 21 -14.17 17.03 -2.35
CA VAL A 21 -14.04 17.25 -0.91
C VAL A 21 -12.58 17.51 -0.59
N LYS A 22 -12.30 18.66 0.02
CA LYS A 22 -10.95 19.06 0.42
C LYS A 22 -10.64 18.60 1.84
N GLN A 23 -9.45 18.06 2.04
CA GLN A 23 -8.83 17.88 3.35
C GLN A 23 -7.38 18.40 3.30
N ARG A 24 -6.74 18.63 4.44
CA ARG A 24 -5.33 19.05 4.47
C ARG A 24 -4.45 18.00 3.76
N GLY A 25 -3.72 18.43 2.73
CA GLY A 25 -2.80 17.62 1.94
C GLY A 25 -3.45 16.60 1.00
N ARG A 26 -4.77 16.66 0.76
CA ARG A 26 -5.46 15.72 -0.14
C ARG A 26 -6.84 16.20 -0.58
N ILE A 27 -7.30 15.67 -1.69
CA ILE A 27 -8.66 15.88 -2.20
C ILE A 27 -9.32 14.53 -2.47
N TYR A 28 -10.64 14.47 -2.29
CA TYR A 28 -11.45 13.31 -2.58
C TYR A 28 -12.49 13.69 -3.63
N PHE A 29 -12.63 12.87 -4.66
CA PHE A 29 -13.62 13.07 -5.70
C PHE A 29 -13.97 11.73 -6.32
N ASN A 30 -15.19 11.63 -6.83
CA ASN A 30 -15.66 10.45 -7.53
C ASN A 30 -15.47 10.66 -9.03
N ILE A 31 -15.09 9.59 -9.73
CA ILE A 31 -14.93 9.56 -11.17
C ILE A 31 -15.55 8.30 -11.74
N ASP A 32 -15.92 8.37 -13.00
CA ASP A 32 -16.17 7.19 -13.81
C ASP A 32 -14.83 6.60 -14.31
N TRP A 33 -14.83 5.30 -14.62
CA TRP A 33 -13.59 4.58 -14.94
C TRP A 33 -12.89 5.10 -16.21
N ASP A 34 -13.67 5.51 -17.21
CA ASP A 34 -13.19 6.11 -18.46
C ASP A 34 -12.46 7.44 -18.24
N GLN A 35 -12.66 8.08 -17.08
CA GLN A 35 -12.03 9.33 -16.72
C GLN A 35 -10.69 9.14 -15.98
N PHE A 36 -10.38 7.92 -15.53
CA PHE A 36 -9.15 7.64 -14.80
C PHE A 36 -7.86 8.05 -15.54
N PRO A 37 -7.72 7.84 -16.87
CA PRO A 37 -6.56 8.32 -17.62
C PRO A 37 -6.36 9.84 -17.54
N LYS A 38 -7.45 10.61 -17.39
CA LYS A 38 -7.38 12.08 -17.23
C LYS A 38 -6.81 12.45 -15.85
N VAL A 39 -7.15 11.67 -14.81
CA VAL A 39 -6.59 11.84 -13.47
C VAL A 39 -5.10 11.53 -13.45
N GLN A 40 -4.65 10.49 -14.17
CA GLN A 40 -3.22 10.17 -14.30
C GLN A 40 -2.41 11.28 -14.99
N GLN A 41 -3.05 12.12 -15.80
CA GLN A 41 -2.40 13.25 -16.45
C GLN A 41 -2.33 14.49 -15.56
N MET A 42 -2.91 14.47 -14.36
CA MET A 42 -2.90 15.60 -13.43
C MET A 42 -1.48 15.87 -12.91
N ARG A 43 -1.10 17.15 -12.85
CA ARG A 43 0.24 17.58 -12.39
C ARG A 43 0.23 18.14 -10.98
N SER A 44 -0.95 18.50 -10.47
CA SER A 44 -1.15 19.02 -9.11
C SER A 44 -1.29 17.92 -8.06
N ILE A 45 -1.18 16.64 -8.45
CA ILE A 45 -1.37 15.47 -7.58
C ILE A 45 -0.10 14.61 -7.60
N ASP A 46 0.45 14.33 -6.41
CA ASP A 46 1.63 13.45 -6.26
C ASP A 46 1.27 11.97 -6.22
N HIS A 47 0.17 11.63 -5.55
CA HIS A 47 -0.25 10.25 -5.27
C HIS A 47 -1.74 10.07 -5.46
N ILE A 48 -2.12 9.00 -6.15
CA ILE A 48 -3.51 8.60 -6.38
C ILE A 48 -3.80 7.36 -5.53
N PHE A 49 -4.84 7.43 -4.71
CA PHE A 49 -5.34 6.30 -3.92
C PHE A 49 -6.78 6.00 -4.30
N ILE A 50 -7.12 4.71 -4.34
CA ILE A 50 -8.51 4.27 -4.51
C ILE A 50 -9.08 3.98 -3.12
N VAL A 51 -10.22 4.59 -2.79
CA VAL A 51 -10.87 4.38 -1.51
C VAL A 51 -11.65 3.07 -1.56
N ALA A 52 -11.12 2.04 -0.91
CA ALA A 52 -11.75 0.72 -0.85
C ALA A 52 -12.95 0.66 0.11
N ASP A 53 -12.81 1.32 1.26
CA ASP A 53 -13.84 1.36 2.28
C ASP A 53 -13.74 2.61 3.17
N ASN A 54 -14.85 2.97 3.80
CA ASN A 54 -14.94 4.04 4.78
C ASN A 54 -16.07 3.71 5.77
N GLY A 55 -15.77 3.69 7.07
CA GLY A 55 -16.77 3.44 8.09
C GLY A 55 -16.34 3.87 9.48
N THR A 56 -17.23 3.65 10.45
CA THR A 56 -17.11 4.16 11.82
C THR A 56 -16.91 3.01 12.80
N LEU A 57 -15.94 3.18 13.70
CA LEU A 57 -15.65 2.25 14.78
C LEU A 57 -15.83 2.95 16.13
N SER A 58 -16.34 2.20 17.10
CA SER A 58 -16.45 2.67 18.48
C SER A 58 -15.36 2.02 19.31
N PHE A 59 -14.46 2.86 19.86
CA PHE A 59 -13.35 2.40 20.70
C PHE A 59 -13.67 2.52 22.18
N THR A 60 -13.23 1.51 22.93
CA THR A 60 -13.43 1.40 24.39
C THR A 60 -12.24 1.92 25.18
N LYS A 61 -11.18 2.39 24.51
CA LYS A 61 -9.90 2.85 25.11
C LYS A 61 -9.13 1.73 25.82
N ASP A 62 -9.46 0.49 25.53
CA ASP A 62 -8.65 -0.67 25.88
C ASP A 62 -7.92 -1.15 24.62
N LYS A 63 -6.61 -1.31 24.70
CA LYS A 63 -5.77 -1.59 23.53
C LYS A 63 -6.20 -2.88 22.82
N GLU A 64 -6.39 -3.96 23.58
CA GLU A 64 -6.70 -5.26 23.02
C GLU A 64 -8.11 -5.26 22.41
N SER A 65 -9.09 -4.73 23.15
CA SER A 65 -10.47 -4.60 22.67
C SER A 65 -10.55 -3.75 21.39
N ASP A 66 -9.85 -2.62 21.34
CA ASP A 66 -9.83 -1.73 20.18
C ASP A 66 -9.19 -2.41 18.96
N LEU A 67 -8.10 -3.18 19.14
CA LEU A 67 -7.49 -3.97 18.07
C LEU A 67 -8.43 -5.09 17.59
N GLN A 68 -9.15 -5.76 18.49
CA GLN A 68 -10.14 -6.77 18.11
C GLN A 68 -11.33 -6.15 17.37
N CYS A 69 -11.76 -4.93 17.73
CA CYS A 69 -12.75 -4.18 16.97
C CYS A 69 -12.27 -3.90 15.54
N ILE A 70 -11.02 -3.44 15.37
CA ILE A 70 -10.42 -3.22 14.05
C ILE A 70 -10.35 -4.53 13.26
N ARG A 71 -9.92 -5.62 13.87
CA ARG A 71 -9.86 -6.94 13.23
C ARG A 71 -11.23 -7.39 12.75
N SER A 72 -12.22 -7.34 13.63
CA SER A 72 -13.59 -7.75 13.35
C SER A 72 -14.24 -6.92 12.24
N TYR A 73 -13.99 -5.60 12.26
CA TYR A 73 -14.44 -4.70 11.20
C TYR A 73 -13.87 -5.11 9.84
N ASN A 74 -12.56 -5.32 9.75
CA ASN A 74 -11.90 -5.73 8.52
C ASN A 74 -12.39 -7.11 8.04
N LEU A 75 -12.52 -8.11 8.93
CA LEU A 75 -13.09 -9.41 8.59
C LEU A 75 -14.51 -9.30 8.01
N ASN A 76 -15.36 -8.47 8.64
CA ASN A 76 -16.72 -8.22 8.17
C ASN A 76 -16.74 -7.54 6.81
N ILE A 77 -15.86 -6.55 6.58
CA ILE A 77 -15.75 -5.90 5.27
C ILE A 77 -15.35 -6.92 4.21
N PHE A 78 -14.32 -7.73 4.45
CA PHE A 78 -13.83 -8.69 3.45
C PHE A 78 -14.77 -9.89 3.24
N SER A 79 -15.71 -10.13 4.16
CA SER A 79 -16.72 -11.17 4.02
C SER A 79 -18.00 -10.66 3.34
N ASN A 80 -18.50 -9.49 3.76
CA ASN A 80 -19.77 -8.93 3.29
C ASN A 80 -19.63 -8.01 2.07
N SER A 81 -18.44 -7.44 1.86
CA SER A 81 -18.16 -6.44 0.81
C SER A 81 -17.21 -7.00 -0.26
N ASP A 82 -17.22 -8.32 -0.46
CA ASP A 82 -16.34 -9.01 -1.41
C ASP A 82 -16.44 -8.39 -2.82
N ASP A 83 -17.64 -7.99 -3.25
CA ASP A 83 -17.86 -7.32 -4.54
C ASP A 83 -17.21 -5.91 -4.60
N ARG A 84 -17.27 -5.12 -3.52
CA ARG A 84 -16.65 -3.78 -3.48
C ARG A 84 -15.13 -3.87 -3.53
N TRP A 85 -14.56 -4.77 -2.73
CA TRP A 85 -13.11 -4.98 -2.70
C TRP A 85 -12.60 -5.56 -4.00
N LYS A 86 -13.31 -6.52 -4.59
CA LYS A 86 -12.99 -7.05 -5.90
C LYS A 86 -12.98 -5.94 -6.96
N LYS A 87 -14.03 -5.12 -7.02
CA LYS A 87 -14.08 -3.94 -7.92
C LYS A 87 -12.91 -2.98 -7.69
N THR A 88 -12.57 -2.73 -6.43
CA THR A 88 -11.45 -1.85 -6.08
C THR A 88 -10.11 -2.41 -6.53
N LEU A 89 -9.88 -3.71 -6.34
CA LEU A 89 -8.64 -4.38 -6.74
C LEU A 89 -8.53 -4.51 -8.25
N GLU A 90 -9.62 -4.78 -8.96
CA GLU A 90 -9.65 -4.78 -10.42
C GLU A 90 -9.39 -3.37 -10.98
N ALA A 91 -9.99 -2.34 -10.38
CA ALA A 91 -9.70 -0.95 -10.71
C ALA A 91 -8.21 -0.64 -10.48
N TRP A 92 -7.64 -1.03 -9.34
CA TRP A 92 -6.22 -0.85 -9.06
C TRP A 92 -5.33 -1.58 -10.09
N LYS A 93 -5.67 -2.83 -10.44
CA LYS A 93 -4.93 -3.63 -11.42
C LYS A 93 -4.92 -2.96 -12.78
N CYS A 94 -6.09 -2.52 -13.25
CA CYS A 94 -6.23 -1.81 -14.52
C CYS A 94 -5.49 -0.45 -14.49
N ALA A 95 -5.55 0.27 -13.37
CA ALA A 95 -4.88 1.56 -13.19
C ALA A 95 -3.35 1.47 -13.26
N THR A 96 -2.78 0.33 -12.85
CA THR A 96 -1.35 0.15 -12.65
C THR A 96 -0.68 -0.79 -13.66
N ASP A 97 -1.45 -1.33 -14.61
CA ASP A 97 -1.02 -2.38 -15.54
C ASP A 97 -0.36 -3.58 -14.83
N PHE A 98 -0.87 -3.93 -13.63
CA PHE A 98 -0.32 -5.04 -12.87
C PHE A 98 -0.65 -6.38 -13.55
N LYS A 99 0.39 -7.11 -13.95
CA LYS A 99 0.28 -8.38 -14.70
C LYS A 99 0.29 -9.60 -13.80
N GLY A 100 0.72 -9.47 -12.55
CA GLY A 100 0.77 -10.57 -11.61
C GLY A 100 -0.59 -11.07 -11.11
N LYS A 101 -0.53 -12.01 -10.18
CA LYS A 101 -1.69 -12.69 -9.58
C LYS A 101 -2.23 -11.91 -8.39
N LEU A 102 -3.45 -11.40 -8.54
CA LEU A 102 -4.25 -10.82 -7.46
C LEU A 102 -4.84 -11.89 -6.53
N TYR A 103 -5.17 -13.07 -7.05
CA TYR A 103 -5.83 -14.13 -6.31
C TYR A 103 -5.06 -15.45 -6.50
N PRO A 104 -3.87 -15.59 -5.90
CA PRO A 104 -3.09 -16.82 -5.99
C PRO A 104 -3.75 -17.97 -5.23
N THR A 105 -3.41 -19.21 -5.60
CA THR A 105 -3.77 -20.38 -4.77
C THR A 105 -2.86 -20.47 -3.54
N ILE A 106 -3.27 -21.28 -2.55
CA ILE A 106 -2.47 -21.54 -1.34
C ILE A 106 -1.13 -22.18 -1.71
N GLU A 107 -1.09 -23.07 -2.72
CA GLU A 107 0.17 -23.70 -3.16
C GLU A 107 1.10 -22.66 -3.80
N GLU A 108 0.56 -21.78 -4.65
CA GLU A 108 1.33 -20.71 -5.28
C GLU A 108 1.92 -19.75 -4.24
N TYR A 109 1.11 -19.33 -3.26
CA TYR A 109 1.56 -18.50 -2.14
C TYR A 109 2.66 -19.19 -1.34
N SER A 110 2.49 -20.46 -1.01
CA SER A 110 3.46 -21.22 -0.21
C SER A 110 4.80 -21.34 -0.94
N ALA A 111 4.77 -21.69 -2.23
CA ALA A 111 5.94 -21.78 -3.08
C ALA A 111 6.65 -20.41 -3.20
N ALA A 112 5.89 -19.34 -3.45
CA ALA A 112 6.47 -18.00 -3.57
C ALA A 112 7.05 -17.51 -2.23
N LYS A 113 6.42 -17.82 -1.10
CA LYS A 113 6.92 -17.48 0.23
C LYS A 113 8.25 -18.17 0.52
N GLU A 114 8.38 -19.46 0.18
CA GLU A 114 9.62 -20.21 0.32
C GLU A 114 10.74 -19.63 -0.57
N GLN A 115 10.44 -19.34 -1.84
CA GLN A 115 11.40 -18.70 -2.75
C GLN A 115 11.86 -17.34 -2.24
N ASN A 116 10.95 -16.50 -1.70
CA ASN A 116 11.34 -15.22 -1.11
C ASN A 116 12.26 -15.38 0.12
N LEU A 117 12.08 -16.45 0.92
CA LEU A 117 12.97 -16.73 2.05
C LEU A 117 14.37 -17.14 1.58
N ILE A 118 14.46 -17.98 0.54
CA ILE A 118 15.73 -18.39 -0.07
C ILE A 118 16.48 -17.17 -0.60
N VAL A 119 15.82 -16.34 -1.42
CA VAL A 119 16.41 -15.13 -2.00
C VAL A 119 16.88 -14.15 -0.91
N LYS A 120 16.09 -13.97 0.17
CA LYS A 120 16.49 -13.13 1.30
C LYS A 120 17.71 -13.69 2.03
N ALA A 121 17.78 -15.01 2.22
CA ALA A 121 18.93 -15.66 2.85
C ALA A 121 20.19 -15.55 1.98
N GLU A 122 20.08 -15.72 0.67
CA GLU A 122 21.18 -15.54 -0.28
C GLU A 122 21.69 -14.09 -0.31
N MET A 123 20.78 -13.11 -0.35
CA MET A 123 21.17 -11.70 -0.26
C MET A 123 21.88 -11.37 1.06
N LEU A 124 21.46 -11.97 2.18
CA LEU A 124 22.11 -11.77 3.47
C LEU A 124 23.53 -12.37 3.49
N LYS A 125 23.71 -13.55 2.88
CA LYS A 125 25.03 -14.18 2.71
C LYS A 125 25.96 -13.33 1.86
N LEU A 126 25.48 -12.80 0.72
CA LEU A 126 26.28 -11.92 -0.12
C LEU A 126 26.72 -10.66 0.65
N ARG A 127 25.80 -10.01 1.36
CA ARG A 127 26.10 -8.80 2.13
C ARG A 127 27.14 -9.05 3.22
N ASN A 128 27.06 -10.19 3.92
CA ASN A 128 28.03 -10.54 4.94
C ASN A 128 29.42 -10.79 4.33
N LYS A 129 29.48 -11.46 3.17
CA LYS A 129 30.74 -11.69 2.44
C LYS A 129 31.38 -10.39 1.94
N GLU A 130 30.59 -9.45 1.42
CA GLU A 130 31.05 -8.11 1.02
C GLU A 130 31.55 -7.27 2.21
N GLN A 131 31.04 -7.52 3.43
CA GLN A 131 31.53 -6.87 4.64
C GLN A 131 32.83 -7.50 5.16
N GLU A 132 33.04 -8.80 4.95
CA GLU A 132 34.27 -9.51 5.32
C GLU A 132 35.44 -9.22 4.35
N GLU A 133 35.16 -8.96 3.08
CA GLU A 133 36.18 -8.66 2.04
C GLU A 133 36.64 -7.19 2.00
N LYS A 134 35.99 -6.27 2.73
CA LYS A 134 36.42 -4.87 2.81
C LYS A 134 37.52 -4.68 3.85
N ASP A 135 38.71 -4.25 3.40
CA ASP A 135 39.84 -3.90 4.25
C ASP A 135 39.47 -2.70 5.17
N PRO A 136 39.64 -2.80 6.50
CA PRO A 136 39.40 -1.70 7.43
C PRO A 136 40.13 -0.38 7.11
N PHE A 137 41.16 -0.41 6.26
CA PHE A 137 41.96 0.76 5.89
C PHE A 137 41.60 1.40 4.53
N ASP A 138 40.71 0.81 3.75
CA ASP A 138 40.31 1.30 2.41
C ASP A 138 39.01 2.16 2.46
N TRP A 139 38.87 2.95 3.53
CA TRP A 139 37.79 3.93 3.68
C TRP A 139 38.10 5.14 2.79
N ASP A 140 37.70 5.09 1.52
CA ASP A 140 37.57 6.30 0.73
C ASP A 140 36.25 7.00 1.10
N VAL A 141 36.37 8.11 1.83
CA VAL A 141 35.25 8.99 2.25
C VAL A 141 34.45 9.48 1.03
N SER A 142 35.07 9.42 -0.16
CA SER A 142 34.50 9.82 -1.44
C SER A 142 33.44 8.85 -1.98
N GLU A 143 33.43 7.59 -1.51
CA GLU A 143 32.49 6.54 -1.93
C GLU A 143 31.39 6.24 -0.91
N MET A 144 31.19 7.11 0.10
CA MET A 144 29.85 7.28 0.66
C MET A 144 28.96 7.92 -0.41
N LYS A 145 28.58 7.15 -1.43
CA LYS A 145 27.22 7.26 -1.94
C LYS A 145 26.35 7.02 -0.72
N GLU A 146 25.93 8.10 -0.06
CA GLU A 146 24.64 8.13 0.61
C GLU A 146 23.74 7.26 -0.25
N GLU A 147 23.25 6.12 0.26
CA GLU A 147 22.22 5.37 -0.42
C GLU A 147 21.02 6.32 -0.49
N LYS A 148 21.02 7.17 -1.53
CA LYS A 148 19.96 8.11 -1.87
C LYS A 148 18.69 7.29 -1.76
N GLY A 149 17.86 7.66 -0.77
CA GLY A 149 16.87 6.78 -0.16
C GLY A 149 16.30 5.79 -1.16
N LYS A 150 16.57 4.49 -0.95
CA LYS A 150 16.03 3.41 -1.78
C LYS A 150 14.56 3.70 -1.99
N LYS A 151 14.16 4.01 -3.24
CA LYS A 151 12.76 4.21 -3.61
C LYS A 151 12.01 2.95 -3.13
N ARG A 152 11.12 3.12 -2.16
CA ARG A 152 10.30 2.04 -1.64
C ARG A 152 9.16 1.79 -2.62
N GLY A 153 8.77 0.53 -2.72
CA GLY A 153 7.81 0.09 -3.71
C GLY A 153 8.48 -0.14 -5.07
N GLN A 154 7.86 -1.01 -5.85
CA GLN A 154 8.22 -1.28 -7.24
C GLN A 154 7.04 -0.91 -8.13
N ASP A 155 7.33 -0.50 -9.35
CA ASP A 155 6.31 -0.21 -10.35
C ASP A 155 5.50 -1.49 -10.66
N PRO A 156 4.17 -1.50 -10.40
CA PRO A 156 3.35 -2.69 -10.63
C PRO A 156 3.33 -3.13 -12.10
N SER A 157 3.57 -2.23 -13.06
CA SER A 157 3.59 -2.54 -14.49
C SER A 157 4.74 -3.47 -14.91
N GLN A 158 5.78 -3.55 -14.08
CA GLN A 158 6.98 -4.38 -14.28
C GLN A 158 6.83 -5.80 -13.71
N SER A 159 5.67 -6.12 -13.14
CA SER A 159 5.35 -7.47 -12.66
C SER A 159 5.20 -8.47 -13.81
N LYS A 160 5.51 -9.75 -13.54
CA LYS A 160 5.27 -10.87 -14.45
C LYS A 160 3.97 -11.58 -14.09
N GLU A 161 3.39 -12.30 -15.04
CA GLU A 161 2.16 -13.08 -14.83
C GLU A 161 2.28 -14.16 -13.75
N SER A 162 3.50 -14.64 -13.50
CA SER A 162 3.79 -15.59 -12.43
C SER A 162 3.89 -14.95 -11.04
N ASP A 163 4.05 -13.62 -10.96
CA ASP A 163 4.38 -12.95 -9.71
C ASP A 163 3.14 -12.82 -8.83
N ILE A 164 3.29 -13.19 -7.56
CA ILE A 164 2.27 -12.94 -6.54
C ILE A 164 2.35 -11.50 -6.08
N LEU A 165 1.17 -10.89 -5.86
CA LEU A 165 1.09 -9.54 -5.33
C LEU A 165 1.85 -9.43 -3.99
N LYS A 166 2.92 -8.64 -4.02
CA LYS A 166 3.57 -8.10 -2.83
C LYS A 166 2.90 -6.83 -2.37
N TYR A 167 2.60 -6.72 -1.09
CA TYR A 167 1.92 -5.56 -0.51
C TYR A 167 2.55 -5.10 0.80
N ARG A 168 2.22 -3.87 1.16
CA ARG A 168 2.51 -3.27 2.47
C ARG A 168 1.26 -2.60 3.01
N VAL A 169 1.08 -2.67 4.33
CA VAL A 169 0.08 -1.88 5.03
C VAL A 169 0.76 -0.73 5.76
N THR A 170 0.20 0.47 5.61
CA THR A 170 0.58 1.68 6.33
C THR A 170 -0.64 2.21 7.08
N CYS A 171 -0.47 2.61 8.33
CA CYS A 171 -1.53 3.24 9.12
C CYS A 171 -1.17 4.69 9.47
N GLU A 172 -2.00 5.63 9.03
CA GLU A 172 -1.99 7.02 9.47
C GLU A 172 -3.04 7.21 10.57
N ARG A 173 -2.65 7.85 11.67
CA ARG A 173 -3.54 8.07 12.81
C ARG A 173 -3.62 9.54 13.16
N SER A 174 -4.82 10.06 13.31
CA SER A 174 -5.11 11.43 13.73
C SER A 174 -6.10 11.40 14.88
N GLY A 175 -5.73 11.95 16.04
CA GLY A 175 -6.57 11.93 17.23
C GLY A 175 -6.00 11.08 18.38
N LYS A 176 -6.83 10.83 19.40
CA LYS A 176 -6.49 10.14 20.64
C LYS A 176 -6.97 8.69 20.58
N HIS A 177 -6.04 7.82 20.20
CA HIS A 177 -6.22 6.38 20.17
C HIS A 177 -5.21 5.71 21.11
N VAL A 178 -5.62 4.63 21.77
CA VAL A 178 -4.74 3.82 22.62
C VAL A 178 -3.84 2.90 21.78
N VAL A 179 -4.26 2.57 20.56
CA VAL A 179 -3.53 1.71 19.63
C VAL A 179 -2.39 2.45 18.91
N GLU A 180 -1.30 1.72 18.64
CA GLU A 180 -0.21 2.21 17.81
C GLU A 180 -0.47 1.91 16.33
N SER A 181 -0.01 2.79 15.44
CA SER A 181 -0.16 2.60 13.99
C SER A 181 0.44 1.28 13.49
N LYS A 182 1.53 0.81 14.11
CA LYS A 182 2.15 -0.47 13.74
C LYS A 182 1.26 -1.67 14.07
N ASP A 183 0.54 -1.59 15.19
CA ASP A 183 -0.35 -2.65 15.65
C ASP A 183 -1.56 -2.75 14.72
N VAL A 184 -2.13 -1.59 14.35
CA VAL A 184 -3.23 -1.50 13.38
C VAL A 184 -2.81 -2.04 12.01
N ALA A 185 -1.63 -1.62 11.50
CA ALA A 185 -1.10 -2.11 10.23
C ALA A 185 -0.85 -3.63 10.25
N GLY A 186 -0.38 -4.17 11.39
CA GLY A 186 -0.18 -5.59 11.60
C GLY A 186 -1.49 -6.38 11.52
N VAL A 187 -2.52 -5.95 12.26
CA VAL A 187 -3.85 -6.59 12.28
C VAL A 187 -4.48 -6.59 10.89
N ILE A 188 -4.48 -5.45 10.19
CA ILE A 188 -5.04 -5.36 8.84
C ILE A 188 -4.23 -6.22 7.87
N GLY A 189 -2.90 -6.20 7.99
CA GLY A 189 -2.00 -7.02 7.20
C GLY A 189 -2.28 -8.50 7.33
N GLU A 190 -2.45 -9.00 8.55
CA GLU A 190 -2.80 -10.39 8.84
C GLU A 190 -4.12 -10.79 8.17
N VAL A 191 -5.18 -10.01 8.37
CA VAL A 191 -6.49 -10.30 7.79
C VAL A 191 -6.45 -10.35 6.26
N LEU A 192 -5.70 -9.45 5.62
CA LEU A 192 -5.51 -9.44 4.16
C LEU A 192 -4.72 -10.66 3.67
N GLN A 193 -3.67 -11.05 4.38
CA GLN A 193 -2.87 -12.21 4.02
C GLN A 193 -3.67 -13.51 4.13
N ASP A 194 -4.48 -13.64 5.19
CA ASP A 194 -5.36 -14.80 5.38
C ASP A 194 -6.40 -14.89 4.27
N LYS A 195 -6.95 -13.75 3.83
CA LYS A 195 -8.00 -13.69 2.79
C LYS A 195 -7.46 -13.86 1.37
N PHE A 196 -6.36 -13.19 1.02
CA PHE A 196 -5.90 -13.07 -0.37
C PHE A 196 -4.56 -13.77 -0.65
N HIS A 197 -3.89 -14.30 0.38
CA HIS A 197 -2.62 -15.03 0.24
C HIS A 197 -1.52 -14.20 -0.46
N TRP A 198 -1.43 -12.93 -0.11
CA TRP A 198 -0.40 -12.02 -0.62
C TRP A 198 0.89 -12.08 0.20
N LEU A 199 1.96 -11.58 -0.40
CA LEU A 199 3.28 -11.52 0.22
C LEU A 199 3.51 -10.16 0.89
N VAL A 200 3.79 -10.15 2.19
CA VAL A 200 4.16 -8.93 2.91
C VAL A 200 5.60 -8.54 2.56
N ASP A 201 5.77 -7.34 2.02
CA ASP A 201 7.09 -6.78 1.70
C ASP A 201 7.12 -5.28 2.02
N LEU A 202 7.99 -4.84 2.92
CA LEU A 202 8.07 -3.43 3.34
C LEU A 202 8.91 -2.55 2.39
N SER A 203 9.65 -3.17 1.46
CA SER A 203 10.63 -2.49 0.62
C SER A 203 10.26 -2.59 -0.86
N THR A 204 9.93 -3.79 -1.36
CA THR A 204 9.63 -4.08 -2.77
C THR A 204 8.19 -4.53 -2.96
N TYR A 205 7.23 -3.74 -2.48
CA TYR A 205 5.79 -3.97 -2.67
C TYR A 205 5.29 -3.38 -3.98
N HIS A 206 4.24 -3.97 -4.55
CA HIS A 206 3.50 -3.38 -5.68
C HIS A 206 2.32 -2.55 -5.17
N LEU A 207 1.62 -3.04 -4.14
CA LEU A 207 0.44 -2.40 -3.59
C LEU A 207 0.71 -1.85 -2.18
N GLU A 208 0.42 -0.56 -1.97
CA GLU A 208 0.34 0.02 -0.64
C GLU A 208 -1.12 0.17 -0.21
N ILE A 209 -1.46 -0.39 0.94
CA ILE A 209 -2.77 -0.25 1.57
C ILE A 209 -2.61 0.74 2.71
N VAL A 210 -3.28 1.88 2.60
CA VAL A 210 -3.23 2.95 3.60
C VAL A 210 -4.52 2.95 4.41
N CYS A 211 -4.42 2.58 5.68
CA CYS A 211 -5.48 2.77 6.66
C CYS A 211 -5.35 4.16 7.29
N LYS A 212 -6.46 4.89 7.36
CA LYS A 212 -6.52 6.20 8.02
C LYS A 212 -7.51 6.11 9.17
N LEU A 213 -6.98 6.23 10.38
CA LEU A 213 -7.76 6.24 11.60
C LEU A 213 -7.90 7.67 12.12
N ILE A 214 -9.13 8.16 12.20
CA ILE A 214 -9.47 9.54 12.51
C ILE A 214 -10.54 9.55 13.62
N ASP A 215 -10.41 10.45 14.60
CA ASP A 215 -11.42 10.72 15.63
C ASP A 215 -12.65 11.48 15.10
#